data_AF-A0A7H8KNE2-F1
#
_entry.id   AF-A0A7H8KNE2-F1
#
_cell.length_a   1.000
_cell.length_b   1.000
_cell.length_c   1.000
_cell.angle_alpha   90.00
_cell.angle_beta   90.00
_cell.angle_gamma   90.00
#
_symmetry.space_group_name_H-M   'P 1'
#
loop_
_entity.id
_entity.type
_entity.pdbx_description
1 polymer ?
#
loop_
_entity_poly.entity_id
_entity_poly.type
_entity_poly.pdbx_seq_one_letter_code
_entity_poly.pdbx_strand_id
1 'polypeptide(L)'
;MAEANLDQLAQLWGEFRGMPFPPGFYLREPEGECVVMMDSTLAGCIASALDGPLDARHRDILQGRTAKLGTILPSIADDEYATKYFTHLHGTAVLAAEVNRARSE
;
A
#
# COMPACT_ATOMS: atom_id res chain seq x y z
N MET A 1 -15.02 -10.46 11.77
CA MET A 1 -13.66 -10.48 11.17
C MET A 1 -13.49 -9.31 10.21
N ALA A 2 -14.36 -9.13 9.21
CA ALA A 2 -14.28 -8.00 8.27
C ALA A 2 -14.31 -6.62 8.95
N GLU A 3 -15.13 -6.41 9.98
CA GLU A 3 -15.19 -5.14 10.73
C GLU A 3 -13.90 -4.85 11.51
N ALA A 4 -13.36 -5.83 12.25
CA ALA A 4 -12.09 -5.67 12.97
C ALA A 4 -10.90 -5.38 12.03
N ASN A 5 -10.86 -6.02 10.85
CA ASN A 5 -9.85 -5.74 9.84
C ASN A 5 -10.04 -4.37 9.19
N LEU A 6 -11.29 -3.88 9.09
CA LEU A 6 -11.59 -2.54 8.59
C LEU A 6 -11.13 -1.46 9.57
N ASP A 7 -11.39 -1.63 10.86
CA ASP A 7 -10.93 -0.71 11.91
C ASP A 7 -9.40 -0.65 11.95
N GLN A 8 -8.74 -1.81 11.86
CA GLN A 8 -7.29 -1.90 11.78
C GLN A 8 -6.75 -1.23 10.49
N LEU A 9 -7.44 -1.40 9.35
CA LEU A 9 -7.07 -0.74 8.10
C LEU A 9 -7.18 0.78 8.22
N ALA A 10 -8.25 1.28 8.84
CA ALA A 10 -8.46 2.71 9.05
C ALA A 10 -7.36 3.30 9.94
N GLN A 11 -6.96 2.58 10.99
CA GLN A 11 -5.85 3.00 11.86
C GLN A 11 -4.52 3.07 11.08
N LEU A 12 -4.12 1.99 10.40
CA LEU A 12 -2.87 1.94 9.65
C LEU A 12 -2.84 2.99 8.53
N TRP A 13 -3.97 3.21 7.87
CA TRP A 13 -4.11 4.26 6.87
C TRP A 13 -3.96 5.66 7.47
N GLY A 14 -4.53 5.91 8.65
CA GLY A 14 -4.35 7.16 9.38
C GLY A 14 -2.88 7.42 9.74
N GLU A 15 -2.18 6.40 10.23
CA GLU A 15 -0.74 6.45 10.52
C GLU A 15 0.08 6.75 9.25
N PHE A 16 -0.20 6.03 8.16
CA PHE A 16 0.48 6.21 6.87
C PHE A 16 0.33 7.64 6.34
N ARG A 17 -0.88 8.19 6.41
CA ARG A 17 -1.18 9.56 5.97
C ARG A 17 -0.41 10.64 6.72
N GLY A 18 0.05 10.35 7.94
CA GLY A 18 0.90 11.25 8.71
C GLY A 18 2.38 11.21 8.31
N MET A 19 2.80 10.22 7.52
CA MET A 19 4.19 10.04 7.14
C MET A 19 4.52 10.87 5.88
N PRO A 20 5.56 11.73 5.90
CA PRO A 20 6.01 12.39 4.68
C PRO A 20 6.63 11.39 3.70
N PHE A 21 6.44 11.60 2.40
CA PHE A 21 7.08 10.76 1.39
C PHE A 21 8.63 10.86 1.48
N PRO A 22 9.39 9.75 1.33
CA PRO A 22 10.85 9.78 1.43
C PRO A 22 11.48 10.69 0.35
N PRO A 23 12.20 11.77 0.72
CA PRO A 23 12.65 12.77 -0.25
C PRO A 23 13.68 12.24 -1.26
N GLY A 24 14.46 11.22 -0.90
CA GLY A 24 15.42 10.58 -1.80
C GLY A 24 14.79 9.71 -2.90
N PHE A 25 13.46 9.52 -2.87
CA PHE A 25 12.75 8.58 -3.72
C PHE A 25 11.85 9.23 -4.79
N TYR A 26 11.86 10.55 -4.91
CA TYR A 26 11.09 11.25 -5.94
C TYR A 26 11.56 10.95 -7.37
N LEU A 27 12.86 10.75 -7.56
CA LEU A 27 13.49 10.48 -8.87
C LEU A 27 14.15 9.09 -8.94
N ARG A 28 14.02 8.29 -7.87
CA ARG A 28 14.65 6.98 -7.79
C ARG A 28 13.67 5.94 -8.32
N GLU A 29 14.18 5.02 -9.13
CA GLU A 29 13.40 3.91 -9.70
C GLU A 29 14.00 2.56 -9.28
N PRO A 30 13.81 2.12 -8.03
CA PRO A 30 14.23 0.79 -7.60
C PRO A 30 13.61 -0.28 -8.49
N GLU A 31 14.44 -1.19 -9.01
CA GLU A 31 14.04 -2.21 -10.00
C GLU A 31 13.34 -1.65 -11.26
N GLY A 32 13.61 -0.38 -11.62
CA GLY A 32 12.97 0.29 -12.76
C GLY A 32 11.52 0.70 -12.51
N GLU A 33 11.03 0.65 -11.26
CA GLU A 33 9.68 1.09 -10.92
C GLU A 33 9.66 2.50 -10.33
N CYS A 34 8.76 3.32 -10.86
CA CYS A 34 8.47 4.62 -10.27
C CYS A 34 7.69 4.45 -8.96
N VAL A 35 8.40 4.57 -7.83
CA VAL A 35 7.81 4.39 -6.50
C VAL A 35 6.77 5.46 -6.14
N VAL A 36 6.84 6.65 -6.76
CA VAL A 36 5.81 7.70 -6.61
C VAL A 36 4.48 7.28 -7.23
N MET A 37 4.53 6.68 -8.43
CA MET A 37 3.34 6.13 -9.09
C MET A 37 2.80 4.92 -8.32
N MET A 38 3.69 4.08 -7.79
CA MET A 38 3.29 2.95 -6.97
C MET A 38 2.61 3.40 -5.66
N ASP A 39 3.18 4.39 -4.99
CA ASP A 39 2.65 5.02 -3.77
C ASP A 39 1.22 5.53 -3.99
N SER A 40 1.05 6.44 -4.94
CA SER A 40 -0.25 7.04 -5.28
C SER A 40 -1.29 6.01 -5.72
N THR A 41 -0.88 4.98 -6.47
CA THR A 41 -1.77 3.91 -6.91
C THR A 41 -2.26 3.07 -5.72
N LEU A 42 -1.35 2.67 -4.82
CA LEU A 42 -1.71 1.91 -3.63
C LEU A 42 -2.54 2.74 -2.66
N ALA A 43 -2.17 4.00 -2.43
CA ALA A 43 -2.92 4.97 -1.65
C ALA A 43 -4.38 5.10 -2.13
N GLY A 44 -4.58 5.23 -3.46
CA GLY A 44 -5.91 5.28 -4.06
C GLY A 44 -6.71 4.00 -3.82
N CYS A 45 -6.10 2.82 -4.01
CA CYS A 45 -6.77 1.53 -3.78
C CYS A 45 -7.13 1.31 -2.30
N ILE A 46 -6.24 1.67 -1.37
CA ILE A 46 -6.48 1.56 0.08
C ILE A 46 -7.64 2.48 0.48
N ALA A 47 -7.63 3.73 0.03
CA ALA A 47 -8.73 4.67 0.30
C ALA A 47 -10.06 4.14 -0.24
N SER A 48 -10.09 3.63 -1.48
CA SER A 48 -11.30 3.02 -2.04
C SER A 48 -11.76 1.78 -1.28
N ALA A 49 -10.83 0.97 -0.76
CA ALA A 49 -11.17 -0.22 0.04
C ALA A 49 -11.76 0.14 1.41
N LEU A 50 -11.38 1.30 1.98
CA LEU A 50 -12.01 1.83 3.18
C LEU A 50 -13.46 2.26 2.91
N ASP A 51 -13.69 2.95 1.80
CA ASP A 51 -15.00 3.47 1.41
C ASP A 51 -16.00 2.37 1.00
N GLY A 52 -15.52 1.26 0.43
CA GLY A 52 -16.40 0.18 -0.03
C GLY A 52 -15.68 -0.98 -0.72
N PRO A 53 -16.44 -1.91 -1.32
CA PRO A 53 -15.86 -2.97 -2.16
C PRO A 53 -15.17 -2.38 -3.40
N LEU A 54 -13.97 -2.86 -3.70
CA LEU A 54 -13.22 -2.52 -4.90
C LEU A 54 -13.80 -3.24 -6.12
N ASP A 55 -13.83 -2.56 -7.26
CA ASP A 55 -14.08 -3.21 -8.55
C ASP A 55 -12.92 -4.15 -8.95
N ALA A 56 -13.16 -5.01 -9.95
CA ALA A 56 -12.19 -6.00 -10.40
C ALA A 56 -10.83 -5.39 -10.79
N ARG A 57 -10.84 -4.22 -11.44
CA ARG A 57 -9.62 -3.55 -11.88
C ARG A 57 -8.82 -3.05 -10.68
N HIS A 58 -9.46 -2.40 -9.71
CA HIS A 58 -8.79 -1.93 -8.50
C HIS A 58 -8.26 -3.09 -7.65
N ARG A 59 -8.94 -4.23 -7.62
CA ARG A 59 -8.44 -5.46 -6.96
C ARG A 59 -7.17 -5.99 -7.61
N ASP A 60 -7.16 -6.10 -8.93
CA ASP A 60 -6.00 -6.60 -9.68
C ASP A 60 -4.80 -5.66 -9.53
N ILE A 61 -5.05 -4.35 -9.60
CA ILE A 61 -4.03 -3.31 -9.37
C ILE A 61 -3.47 -3.41 -7.95
N LEU A 62 -4.33 -3.46 -6.92
CA LEU A 62 -3.92 -3.57 -5.53
C LEU A 62 -3.03 -4.81 -5.35
N GLN A 63 -3.50 -5.98 -5.79
CA GLN A 63 -2.76 -7.22 -5.63
C GLN A 63 -1.41 -7.22 -6.37
N GLY A 64 -1.39 -6.76 -7.62
CA GLY A 64 -0.16 -6.69 -8.41
C GLY A 64 0.85 -5.69 -7.85
N ARG A 65 0.40 -4.50 -7.44
CA ARG A 65 1.27 -3.46 -6.89
C ARG A 65 1.76 -3.80 -5.49
N THR A 66 0.95 -4.42 -4.64
CA THR A 66 1.42 -4.95 -3.35
C THR A 66 2.52 -5.99 -3.54
N ALA A 67 2.33 -6.95 -4.45
CA ALA A 67 3.35 -7.96 -4.73
C ALA A 67 4.65 -7.33 -5.23
N LYS A 68 4.57 -6.38 -6.17
CA LYS A 68 5.75 -5.68 -6.69
C LYS A 68 6.45 -4.82 -5.63
N LEU A 69 5.69 -4.15 -4.75
CA LEU A 69 6.27 -3.41 -3.64
C LEU A 69 7.06 -4.34 -2.70
N GLY A 70 6.53 -5.54 -2.43
CA GLY A 70 7.23 -6.56 -1.64
C GLY A 70 8.57 -6.99 -2.24
N THR A 71 8.70 -7.04 -3.58
CA THR A 71 10.00 -7.34 -4.23
C THR A 71 10.96 -6.16 -4.20
N ILE A 72 10.45 -4.93 -4.17
CA ILE A 72 11.25 -3.70 -4.12
C ILE A 72 11.83 -3.44 -2.73
N LEU A 73 11.15 -3.85 -1.65
CA LEU A 73 11.57 -3.56 -0.27
C LEU A 73 13.06 -3.88 0.03
N PRO A 74 13.62 -5.04 -0.39
CA PRO A 74 15.05 -5.32 -0.18
C PRO A 74 15.99 -4.35 -0.92
N SER A 75 15.58 -3.81 -2.07
CA SER A 75 16.41 -2.89 -2.88
C SER A 75 16.52 -1.48 -2.30
N ILE A 76 15.69 -1.16 -1.30
CA ILE A 76 15.65 0.14 -0.62
C ILE A 76 16.10 0.04 0.84
N ALA A 77 16.56 -1.15 1.27
CA ALA A 77 16.91 -1.46 2.66
C ALA A 77 18.01 -0.57 3.25
N ASP A 78 18.84 0.05 2.40
CA ASP A 78 19.89 0.98 2.81
C ASP A 78 19.34 2.31 3.37
N ASP A 79 18.10 2.67 3.05
CA ASP A 79 17.42 3.85 3.58
C ASP A 79 16.38 3.42 4.63
N GLU A 80 16.72 3.64 5.90
CA GLU A 80 15.90 3.21 7.04
C GLU A 80 14.50 3.86 7.01
N TYR A 81 14.42 5.14 6.64
CA TYR A 81 13.16 5.86 6.59
C TYR A 81 12.28 5.37 5.43
N ALA A 82 12.86 5.24 4.23
CA ALA A 82 12.15 4.73 3.07
C ALA A 82 11.68 3.28 3.32
N THR A 83 12.53 2.44 3.89
CA THR A 83 12.19 1.06 4.26
C THR A 83 11.00 1.04 5.20
N LYS A 84 11.01 1.86 6.26
CA LYS A 84 9.88 1.99 7.19
C LYS A 84 8.60 2.45 6.48
N TYR A 85 8.70 3.49 5.66
CA TYR A 85 7.59 4.06 4.91
C TYR A 85 6.93 3.03 3.97
N PHE A 86 7.72 2.40 3.10
CA PHE A 86 7.22 1.44 2.13
C PHE A 86 6.78 0.12 2.76
N THR A 87 7.38 -0.29 3.89
CA THR A 87 6.89 -1.45 4.66
C THR A 87 5.51 -1.18 5.25
N HIS A 88 5.30 0.03 5.79
CA HIS A 88 3.99 0.43 6.31
C HIS A 88 2.93 0.48 5.21
N LEU A 89 3.27 1.07 4.05
CA LEU A 89 2.39 1.06 2.87
C LEU A 89 2.06 -0.37 2.42
N HIS A 90 3.07 -1.24 2.33
CA HIS A 90 2.87 -2.65 1.94
C HIS A 90 1.93 -3.38 2.90
N GLY A 91 2.15 -3.25 4.21
CA GLY A 91 1.28 -3.88 5.23
C GLY A 91 -0.15 -3.36 5.15
N THR A 92 -0.33 -2.05 4.96
CA THR A 92 -1.66 -1.44 4.79
C THR A 92 -2.35 -1.95 3.52
N ALA A 93 -1.61 -2.10 2.41
CA ALA A 93 -2.14 -2.61 1.16
C ALA A 93 -2.53 -4.10 1.24
N VAL A 94 -1.75 -4.93 1.94
CA VAL A 94 -2.10 -6.33 2.21
C VAL A 94 -3.43 -6.41 2.96
N LEU A 95 -3.57 -5.64 4.05
CA LEU A 95 -4.80 -5.62 4.83
C LEU A 95 -5.99 -5.09 4.03
N ALA A 96 -5.80 -4.09 3.17
CA ALA A 96 -6.84 -3.61 2.25
C ALA A 96 -7.32 -4.72 1.31
N ALA A 97 -6.42 -5.55 0.80
CA ALA A 97 -6.78 -6.69 -0.05
C ALA A 97 -7.57 -7.75 0.72
N GLU A 98 -7.23 -8.01 1.99
CA GLU A 98 -7.96 -8.94 2.86
C GLU A 98 -9.37 -8.43 3.19
N VAL A 99 -9.50 -7.16 3.61
CA VAL A 99 -10.79 -6.51 3.86
C VAL A 99 -11.67 -6.58 2.61
N ASN A 100 -11.10 -6.31 1.45
CA ASN A 100 -11.86 -6.35 0.21
C ASN A 100 -12.29 -7.78 -0.19
N ARG A 101 -11.44 -8.80 0.02
CA ARG A 101 -11.80 -10.20 -0.22
C ARG A 101 -12.96 -10.63 0.69
N ALA A 102 -12.87 -10.31 1.98
CA ALA A 102 -13.91 -10.64 2.95
C ALA A 102 -15.27 -9.95 2.69
N ARG A 103 -15.29 -8.88 1.88
CA ARG A 103 -16.51 -8.19 1.43
C ARG A 103 -17.06 -8.73 0.09
N SER A 104 -16.26 -9.49 -0.64
CA SER A 104 -16.62 -10.06 -1.95
C SER A 104 -17.10 -11.52 -1.84
N GLU A 105 -16.98 -12.11 -0.66
CA GLU A 105 -17.46 -13.44 -0.25
C GLU A 105 -18.81 -13.33 0.47
#